data_AF-A0A0N7ZDI2-F1
#
_entry.id   AF-A0A0N7ZDI2-F1
#
_cell.length_a   1.000
_cell.length_b   1.000
_cell.length_c   1.000
_cell.angle_alpha   90.00
_cell.angle_beta   90.00
_cell.angle_gamma   90.00
#
_symmetry.space_group_name_H-M   'P 1'
#
loop_
_entity.id
_entity.type
_entity.pdbx_description
1 polymer ?
#
loop_
_entity_poly.entity_id
_entity_poly.type
_entity_poly.pdbx_seq_one_letter_code
_entity_poly.pdbx_strand_id
1 'polypeptide(L)'
;MTVHSRHTPDFVPHTQGTWFYQIGFILYPPVGRMWSQEDHRQMMLVTLLFAWHNATVFVAMVLTGTLVYLRVKAMAPSCLYHRLHHHLKAPTQSHLAHLA
;
A
#
# COMPACT_ATOMS: atom_id res chain seq x y z
N MET A 1 8.03 35.45 -10.12
CA MET A 1 8.55 34.07 -10.15
C MET A 1 7.97 33.33 -8.94
N THR A 2 6.78 32.79 -9.12
CA THR A 2 6.02 32.08 -8.07
C THR A 2 6.53 30.64 -7.99
N VAL A 3 7.26 30.33 -6.92
CA VAL A 3 7.69 28.96 -6.62
C VAL A 3 6.43 28.14 -6.36
N HIS A 4 6.12 27.29 -7.33
CA HIS A 4 5.11 26.26 -7.25
C HIS A 4 5.47 25.33 -6.08
N SER A 5 4.73 25.46 -4.98
CA SER A 5 4.78 24.57 -3.82
C SER A 5 4.41 23.17 -4.31
N ARG A 6 5.42 22.38 -4.68
CA ARG A 6 5.24 20.97 -4.99
C ARG A 6 4.80 20.30 -3.71
N HIS A 7 3.54 19.87 -3.68
CA HIS A 7 3.09 18.79 -2.80
C HIS A 7 3.99 17.59 -3.06
N THR A 8 5.08 17.49 -2.29
CA THR A 8 5.77 16.23 -2.08
C THR A 8 4.82 15.36 -1.30
N PRO A 9 4.42 14.19 -1.79
CA PRO A 9 3.62 13.29 -0.97
C PRO A 9 4.53 12.79 0.16
N ASP A 10 4.24 13.23 1.38
CA ASP A 10 5.02 13.01 2.61
C ASP A 10 4.95 11.55 3.11
N PHE A 11 4.99 10.56 2.20
CA PHE A 11 4.98 9.12 2.54
C PHE A 11 6.33 8.58 3.02
N VAL A 12 7.35 9.44 3.15
CA VAL A 12 8.73 9.01 3.40
C VAL A 12 9.10 8.84 4.89
N PRO A 13 8.50 9.49 5.92
CA PRO A 13 8.94 9.30 7.30
C PRO A 13 8.47 7.99 7.95
N HIS A 14 7.41 7.35 7.43
CA HIS A 14 6.81 6.16 8.07
C HIS A 14 7.64 4.88 7.92
N THR A 15 8.25 4.65 6.76
CA THR A 15 9.13 3.48 6.53
C THR A 15 10.55 3.71 7.03
N GLN A 16 11.01 4.97 7.07
CA GLN A 16 12.33 5.27 7.65
C GLN A 16 12.37 5.04 9.16
N GLY A 17 11.32 5.41 9.89
CA GLY A 17 11.28 5.27 11.36
C GLY A 17 11.25 3.83 11.87
N THR A 18 10.54 2.92 11.17
CA THR A 18 10.39 1.52 11.61
C THR A 18 11.69 0.72 11.49
N TRP A 19 12.47 0.98 10.45
CA TRP A 19 13.81 0.39 10.31
C TRP A 19 14.79 0.92 11.36
N PHE A 20 14.80 2.23 11.61
CA PHE A 20 15.65 2.82 12.65
C PHE A 20 15.33 2.27 14.04
N TYR A 21 14.07 2.00 14.33
CA TYR A 21 13.66 1.32 15.56
C TYR A 21 14.21 -0.12 15.63
N GLN A 22 14.12 -0.89 14.53
CA GLN A 22 14.71 -2.24 14.47
C GLN A 22 16.23 -2.23 14.66
N ILE A 23 16.94 -1.31 14.01
CA ILE A 23 18.39 -1.14 14.18
C ILE A 23 18.75 -0.67 15.60
N GLY A 24 17.93 0.19 16.22
CA GLY A 24 18.11 0.63 17.59
C GLY A 24 18.08 -0.53 18.59
N PHE A 25 17.14 -1.46 18.44
CA PHE A 25 17.06 -2.68 19.26
C PHE A 25 18.21 -3.66 19.02
N ILE A 26 18.73 -3.72 17.78
CA ILE A 26 19.86 -4.59 17.42
C ILE A 26 21.17 -4.06 18.00
N LEU A 27 21.40 -2.74 17.91
CA LEU A 27 22.60 -2.08 18.43
C LEU A 27 22.59 -1.95 19.96
N TYR A 28 21.41 -1.76 20.56
CA TYR A 28 21.20 -1.63 21.99
C TYR A 28 20.27 -2.72 22.52
N PRO A 29 20.77 -3.96 22.71
CA PRO A 29 19.99 -4.98 23.39
C PRO A 29 19.69 -4.53 24.84
N PRO A 30 18.42 -4.55 25.30
CA PRO A 30 18.07 -4.15 26.67
C PRO A 30 18.62 -5.09 27.76
N VAL A 31 19.15 -6.26 27.37
CA VAL A 31 19.84 -7.22 28.24
C VAL A 31 20.83 -8.03 27.39
N GLY A 32 22.14 -7.95 27.68
CA GLY A 32 23.15 -8.82 27.05
C GLY A 32 24.48 -8.15 26.69
N ARG A 33 25.30 -8.90 25.93
CA ARG A 33 26.62 -8.45 25.42
C ARG A 33 26.46 -7.26 24.47
N MET A 34 27.33 -6.27 24.61
CA MET A 34 27.39 -5.10 23.75
C MET A 34 27.65 -5.51 22.30
N TRP A 35 26.93 -4.92 21.34
CA TRP A 35 27.04 -5.22 19.92
C TRP A 35 28.47 -5.01 19.42
N SER A 36 29.11 -6.06 18.89
CA SER A 36 30.44 -5.97 18.29
C SER A 36 30.32 -5.91 16.76
N GLN A 37 30.72 -4.78 16.17
CA GLN A 37 30.73 -4.63 14.71
C GLN A 37 31.80 -5.51 14.04
N GLU A 38 32.77 -6.01 14.79
CA GLU A 38 33.83 -6.91 14.29
C GLU A 38 33.33 -8.36 14.12
N ASP A 39 32.20 -8.72 14.73
CA ASP A 39 31.60 -10.04 14.54
C ASP A 39 30.83 -10.09 13.21
N HIS A 40 31.48 -10.66 12.18
CA HIS A 40 30.92 -10.83 10.84
C HIS A 40 29.54 -11.51 10.83
N ARG A 41 29.30 -12.42 11.79
CA ARG A 41 28.03 -13.12 11.98
C ARG A 41 26.89 -12.18 12.40
N GLN A 42 27.19 -11.17 13.21
CA GLN A 42 26.21 -10.20 13.66
C GLN A 42 25.78 -9.31 12.48
N MET A 43 26.73 -8.85 11.67
CA MET A 43 26.44 -8.05 10.48
C MET A 43 25.64 -8.82 9.41
N MET A 44 25.91 -10.12 9.24
CA MET A 44 25.12 -11.00 8.36
C MET A 44 23.66 -11.15 8.82
N LEU A 45 23.40 -11.15 10.13
CA LEU A 45 22.03 -11.20 10.65
C LEU A 45 21.28 -9.89 10.38
N VAL A 46 21.94 -8.74 10.50
CA VAL A 46 21.31 -7.43 10.21
C VAL A 46 20.87 -7.33 8.76
N THR A 47 21.74 -7.72 7.83
CA THR A 47 21.42 -7.65 6.39
C THR A 47 20.32 -8.63 6.01
N LEU A 48 20.26 -9.81 6.62
CA LEU A 48 19.15 -10.76 6.45
C LEU A 48 17.83 -10.20 6.99
N LEU A 49 17.83 -9.61 8.18
CA LEU A 49 16.64 -8.99 8.77
C LEU A 49 16.17 -7.80 7.93
N PHE A 50 17.09 -6.99 7.40
CA PHE A 50 16.77 -5.91 6.47
C PHE A 50 16.10 -6.44 5.19
N ALA A 51 16.65 -7.50 4.59
CA ALA A 51 16.06 -8.11 3.39
C ALA A 51 14.65 -8.65 3.68
N TRP A 52 14.45 -9.34 4.81
CA TRP A 52 13.15 -9.84 5.23
C TRP A 52 12.14 -8.72 5.50
N HIS A 53 12.58 -7.63 6.13
CA HIS A 53 11.75 -6.46 6.39
C HIS A 53 11.24 -5.85 5.08
N ASN A 54 12.12 -5.61 4.10
CA ASN A 54 11.73 -5.10 2.78
C ASN A 54 10.77 -6.04 2.05
N ALA A 55 11.03 -7.36 2.10
CA ALA A 55 10.12 -8.36 1.52
C ALA A 55 8.73 -8.30 2.16
N THR A 56 8.66 -8.15 3.49
CA THR A 56 7.38 -8.03 4.22
C THR A 56 6.61 -6.77 3.83
N VAL A 57 7.30 -5.63 3.69
CA VAL A 57 6.69 -4.37 3.24
C VAL A 57 6.11 -4.52 1.82
N PHE A 58 6.86 -5.16 0.92
CA PHE A 58 6.41 -5.40 -0.45
C PHE A 58 5.16 -6.29 -0.49
N VAL A 59 5.15 -7.39 0.28
CA VAL A 59 3.98 -8.28 0.40
C VAL A 59 2.78 -7.53 0.96
N ALA A 60 2.95 -6.74 2.02
CA ALA A 60 1.88 -5.93 2.60
C ALA A 60 1.30 -4.92 1.59
N MET A 61 2.15 -4.31 0.75
CA MET A 61 1.71 -3.40 -0.30
C MET A 61 0.87 -4.10 -1.37
N VAL A 62 1.30 -5.28 -1.82
CA VAL A 62 0.53 -6.10 -2.77
C VAL A 62 -0.80 -6.55 -2.16
N LEU A 63 -0.81 -6.99 -0.91
CA LEU A 63 -2.01 -7.44 -0.21
C LEU A 63 -3.03 -6.31 -0.06
N THR A 64 -2.60 -5.13 0.39
CA THR A 64 -3.49 -3.97 0.53
C THR A 64 -4.03 -3.51 -0.83
N GLY A 65 -3.19 -3.44 -1.87
CA GLY A 65 -3.63 -3.14 -3.23
C GLY A 65 -4.64 -4.16 -3.77
N THR A 66 -4.38 -5.45 -3.55
CA THR A 66 -5.27 -6.54 -3.95
C THR A 66 -6.59 -6.48 -3.19
N LEU A 67 -6.56 -6.25 -1.88
CA LEU A 67 -7.77 -6.10 -1.06
C LEU A 67 -8.61 -4.91 -1.53
N VAL A 68 -8.00 -3.76 -1.80
CA VAL A 68 -8.71 -2.58 -2.33
C VAL A 68 -9.33 -2.90 -3.69
N TYR A 69 -8.55 -3.49 -4.61
CA TYR A 69 -9.05 -3.92 -5.92
C TYR A 69 -10.25 -4.87 -5.80
N LEU A 70 -10.16 -5.87 -4.93
CA LEU A 70 -11.23 -6.82 -4.67
C LEU A 70 -12.46 -6.15 -4.05
N ARG A 71 -12.28 -5.20 -3.11
CA ARG A 71 -13.39 -4.45 -2.50
C ARG A 71 -14.11 -3.58 -3.52
N VAL A 72 -13.37 -2.86 -4.36
CA VAL A 72 -13.93 -2.05 -5.46
C VAL A 72 -14.68 -2.95 -6.43
N LYS A 73 -14.07 -4.07 -6.85
CA LYS A 73 -14.69 -5.02 -7.76
C LYS A 73 -15.91 -5.69 -7.14
N ALA A 74 -15.92 -5.99 -5.84
CA ALA A 74 -17.05 -6.64 -5.16
C ALA A 74 -18.25 -5.71 -4.95
N MET A 75 -18.04 -4.39 -4.82
CA MET A 75 -19.14 -3.42 -4.78
C MET A 75 -19.79 -3.16 -6.16
N ALA A 76 -19.09 -3.50 -7.25
CA ALA A 76 -19.43 -3.11 -8.60
C ALA A 76 -20.16 -4.11 -9.52
N PRO A 77 -20.35 -5.44 -9.31
CA PRO A 77 -20.85 -6.28 -10.41
C PRO A 77 -22.38 -6.24 -10.54
N SER A 78 -23.11 -6.46 -9.45
CA SER A 78 -24.59 -6.62 -9.49
C SER A 78 -25.33 -5.28 -9.46
N CYS A 79 -24.92 -4.32 -8.61
CA CYS A 79 -25.56 -3.01 -8.53
C CYS A 79 -25.20 -2.06 -9.70
N LEU A 80 -24.00 -2.18 -10.30
CA LEU A 80 -23.64 -1.40 -11.48
C LEU A 80 -24.36 -1.93 -12.71
N TYR A 81 -24.37 -3.26 -12.93
CA TYR A 81 -25.14 -3.85 -14.01
C TYR A 81 -26.64 -3.55 -13.85
N HIS A 82 -27.15 -3.62 -12.61
CA HIS A 82 -28.53 -3.24 -12.31
C HIS A 82 -28.80 -1.74 -12.52
N ARG A 83 -27.88 -0.82 -12.22
CA ARG A 83 -28.07 0.59 -12.58
C ARG A 83 -27.95 0.85 -14.08
N LEU A 84 -26.98 0.22 -14.73
CA LEU A 84 -26.66 0.45 -16.13
C LEU A 84 -27.74 -0.10 -17.06
N HIS A 85 -28.32 -1.27 -16.77
CA HIS A 85 -29.44 -1.79 -17.57
C HIS A 85 -30.71 -0.92 -17.44
N HIS A 86 -30.99 -0.35 -16.26
CA HIS A 86 -32.12 0.56 -16.06
C HIS A 86 -31.91 1.86 -16.86
N HIS A 87 -30.70 2.41 -16.85
CA HIS A 87 -30.35 3.60 -17.63
C HIS A 87 -30.21 3.35 -19.14
N LEU A 88 -29.93 2.13 -19.59
CA LEU A 88 -29.97 1.79 -21.02
C LEU A 88 -31.41 1.67 -21.54
N LYS A 89 -32.34 1.21 -20.71
CA LYS A 89 -33.75 1.05 -21.09
C LYS A 89 -34.53 2.37 -21.14
N ALA A 90 -34.23 3.31 -20.25
CA ALA A 90 -34.90 4.61 -20.16
C ALA A 90 -34.78 5.53 -21.41
N PRO A 91 -33.60 5.74 -22.05
CA PRO A 91 -33.45 6.66 -23.18
C PRO A 91 -33.97 6.10 -24.51
N THR A 92 -33.97 4.78 -24.69
CA THR A 92 -34.50 4.17 -25.92
C THR A 92 -36.02 4.24 -25.96
N GLN A 93 -36.69 4.10 -24.81
CA GLN A 93 -38.15 4.10 -24.77
C GLN A 93 -38.76 5.50 -25.00
N SER A 94 -38.13 6.57 -24.52
CA SER A 94 -38.57 7.94 -24.83
C SER A 94 -38.43 8.26 -26.32
N HIS A 95 -37.34 7.82 -26.96
CA HIS A 95 -37.15 8.02 -28.39
C HIS A 95 -38.16 7.22 -29.25
N LEU A 96 -38.61 6.05 -28.78
CA LEU A 96 -39.64 5.25 -29.47
C LEU A 96 -41.07 5.74 -29.18
N ALA A 97 -41.33 6.33 -28.01
CA ALA A 97 -42.64 6.89 -27.66
C ALA A 97 -43.00 8.17 -28.44
N HIS A 98 -42.02 8.87 -29.00
CA HIS A 98 -42.24 9.99 -29.91
C HIS A 98 -42.43 9.55 -31.38
N LEU A 99 -42.23 8.27 -31.69
CA LEU A 99 -42.33 7.69 -33.03
C LEU A 99 -43.54 6.76 -33.23
N ALA A 100 -44.37 6.59 -32.19
CA ALA A 100 -45.62 5.82 -32.20
C ALA A 100 -46.80 6.77 -31.99
#